data_AF-A0ABD3AQW0-F1
#
_entry.id   AF-A0ABD3AQW0-F1
#
_cell.length_a   1.000
_cell.length_b   1.000
_cell.length_c   1.000
_cell.angle_alpha   90.00
_cell.angle_beta   90.00
_cell.angle_gamma   90.00
#
_symmetry.space_group_name_H-M   'P 1'
#
loop_
_entity.id
_entity.type
_entity.pdbx_description
1 polymer ?
#
loop_
_entity_poly.entity_id
_entity_poly.type
_entity_poly.pdbx_seq_one_letter_code
_entity_poly.pdbx_strand_id
1 'polypeptide(L)'
;MQASKYIEFDHSFNDDEKFQASSLQLSCNLNNSACKLKLGKYLEASKLCTKVLELDPCNVKALFRRSQAYLRISELEKAEVDVKTVLAIDPNNREVRHVYQELNDKKKEYFRHDAEIFTKMLSRMGAAPYKNIL
;
A
#
# COMPACT_ATOMS: atom_id res chain seq x y z
N MET A 1 -0.48 -21.68 -6.68
CA MET A 1 -1.76 -21.02 -6.36
C MET A 1 -2.90 -21.99 -6.68
N GLN A 2 -3.16 -22.97 -5.81
CA GLN A 2 -4.29 -23.90 -6.02
C GLN A 2 -4.95 -24.45 -4.75
N ALA A 3 -4.35 -24.30 -3.57
CA ALA A 3 -4.96 -24.75 -2.32
C ALA A 3 -6.21 -23.92 -1.91
N SER A 4 -6.19 -22.60 -2.14
CA SER A 4 -7.31 -21.73 -1.74
C SER A 4 -8.62 -22.02 -2.50
N LYS A 5 -8.53 -22.49 -3.76
CA LYS A 5 -9.71 -22.85 -4.56
C LYS A 5 -10.30 -24.21 -4.16
N TYR A 6 -9.54 -25.07 -3.49
CA TYR A 6 -10.00 -26.39 -3.08
C TYR A 6 -10.91 -26.35 -1.84
N ILE A 7 -10.73 -25.33 -0.98
CA ILE A 7 -11.59 -25.12 0.20
C ILE A 7 -13.02 -24.75 -0.20
N GLU A 8 -13.19 -24.09 -1.35
CA GLU A 8 -14.51 -23.64 -1.83
C GLU A 8 -15.33 -24.72 -2.55
N PHE A 9 -14.73 -25.87 -2.91
CA PHE A 9 -15.41 -26.87 -3.77
C PHE A 9 -15.66 -28.23 -3.10
N ASP A 10 -15.15 -28.47 -1.90
CA ASP A 10 -15.38 -29.71 -1.17
C ASP A 10 -16.43 -29.49 -0.06
N HIS A 11 -17.58 -30.15 -0.18
CA HIS A 11 -18.65 -30.14 0.83
C HIS A 11 -18.26 -30.92 2.11
N SER A 12 -16.99 -31.31 2.24
CA SER A 12 -16.48 -32.22 3.27
C SER A 12 -15.94 -31.53 4.53
N PHE A 13 -15.85 -30.19 4.55
CA PHE A 13 -15.40 -29.45 5.73
C PHE A 13 -16.59 -28.84 6.47
N ASN A 14 -16.68 -29.12 7.78
CA ASN A 14 -17.64 -28.45 8.65
C ASN A 14 -17.26 -26.97 8.85
N ASP A 15 -18.20 -26.18 9.36
CA ASP A 15 -18.00 -24.73 9.50
C ASP A 15 -16.84 -24.39 10.46
N ASP A 16 -16.58 -25.23 11.45
CA ASP A 16 -15.46 -25.07 12.40
C ASP A 16 -14.09 -25.30 11.71
N GLU A 17 -13.99 -26.30 10.85
CA GLU A 17 -12.78 -26.60 10.06
C GLU A 17 -12.49 -25.49 9.04
N LYS A 18 -13.53 -24.95 8.40
CA LYS A 18 -13.40 -23.78 7.51
C LYS A 18 -12.91 -22.56 8.28
N PHE A 19 -13.47 -22.30 9.46
CA PHE A 19 -13.05 -21.19 10.31
C PHE A 19 -11.59 -21.32 10.77
N GLN A 20 -11.17 -22.51 11.21
CA GLN A 20 -9.79 -22.77 11.61
C GLN A 20 -8.81 -22.61 10.44
N ALA A 21 -9.17 -23.11 9.25
CA ALA A 21 -8.36 -22.96 8.04
C ALA A 21 -8.19 -21.48 7.66
N SER A 22 -9.26 -20.69 7.70
CA SER A 22 -9.22 -19.24 7.43
C SER A 22 -8.37 -18.48 8.45
N SER A 23 -8.48 -18.81 9.74
CA SER A 23 -7.68 -18.20 10.81
C SER A 23 -6.17 -18.49 10.64
N LEU A 24 -5.83 -19.74 10.31
CA LEU A 24 -4.45 -20.12 10.04
C LEU A 24 -3.91 -19.43 8.77
N GLN A 25 -4.73 -19.34 7.72
CA GLN A 25 -4.40 -18.64 6.48
C GLN A 25 -4.10 -17.15 6.75
N LEU A 26 -4.89 -16.50 7.60
CA LEU A 26 -4.68 -15.10 8.01
C LEU A 26 -3.30 -14.92 8.65
N SER A 27 -2.98 -15.77 9.63
CA SER A 27 -1.72 -15.73 10.38
C SER A 27 -0.51 -16.00 9.47
N CYS A 28 -0.61 -17.00 8.60
CA CYS A 28 0.43 -17.32 7.62
C CYS A 28 0.67 -16.17 6.63
N ASN A 29 -0.40 -15.57 6.09
CA ASN A 29 -0.28 -14.44 5.17
C ASN A 29 0.33 -13.22 5.86
N LEU A 30 -0.04 -12.92 7.10
CA LEU A 30 0.55 -11.86 7.91
C LEU A 30 2.05 -12.09 8.13
N ASN A 31 2.45 -13.28 8.58
CA ASN A 31 3.86 -13.58 8.84
C ASN A 31 4.68 -13.52 7.55
N ASN A 32 4.15 -14.07 6.45
CA ASN A 32 4.79 -14.02 5.15
C ASN A 32 4.93 -12.56 4.65
N SER A 33 3.90 -11.72 4.80
CA SER A 33 3.99 -10.32 4.37
C SER A 33 5.08 -9.54 5.11
N ALA A 34 5.24 -9.80 6.41
CA ALA A 34 6.32 -9.23 7.21
C ALA A 34 7.71 -9.67 6.70
N CYS A 35 7.88 -10.96 6.37
CA CYS A 35 9.12 -11.46 5.76
C CYS A 35 9.38 -10.81 4.40
N LYS A 36 8.36 -10.68 3.54
CA LYS A 36 8.50 -10.05 2.23
C LYS A 36 8.89 -8.58 2.31
N LEU A 37 8.36 -7.83 3.28
CA LEU A 37 8.80 -6.46 3.56
C LEU A 37 10.29 -6.39 3.90
N LYS A 38 10.76 -7.23 4.83
CA LYS A 38 12.17 -7.28 5.22
C LYS A 38 13.10 -7.67 4.07
N LEU A 39 12.60 -8.48 3.13
CA LEU A 39 13.32 -8.90 1.93
C LEU A 39 13.22 -7.91 0.76
N GLY A 40 12.57 -6.75 0.94
CA GLY A 40 12.38 -5.77 -0.15
C GLY A 40 11.38 -6.19 -1.23
N LYS A 41 10.61 -7.28 -1.01
CA LYS A 41 9.63 -7.82 -1.95
C LYS A 41 8.27 -7.14 -1.76
N TYR A 42 8.22 -5.84 -1.99
CA TYR A 42 7.08 -4.98 -1.63
C TYR A 42 5.78 -5.35 -2.36
N LEU A 43 5.83 -5.66 -3.66
CA LEU A 43 4.65 -6.09 -4.42
C LEU A 43 4.07 -7.42 -3.92
N GLU A 44 4.91 -8.34 -3.45
CA GLU A 44 4.44 -9.60 -2.86
C GLU A 44 3.84 -9.35 -1.47
N ALA A 45 4.48 -8.49 -0.68
CA ALA A 45 3.97 -8.09 0.64
C ALA A 45 2.59 -7.44 0.55
N SER A 46 2.36 -6.54 -0.41
CA SER A 46 1.07 -5.88 -0.58
C SER A 46 -0.02 -6.87 -0.98
N LYS A 47 0.25 -7.81 -1.89
CA LYS A 47 -0.68 -8.88 -2.27
C LYS A 47 -1.06 -9.77 -1.10
N LEU A 48 -0.11 -10.15 -0.26
CA LEU A 48 -0.38 -10.96 0.93
C LEU A 48 -1.24 -10.19 1.94
N CYS A 49 -0.97 -8.91 2.15
CA CYS A 49 -1.79 -8.07 3.02
C CYS A 49 -3.20 -7.87 2.45
N THR A 50 -3.36 -7.71 1.14
CA THR A 50 -4.69 -7.60 0.52
C THR A 50 -5.53 -8.85 0.79
N LYS A 51 -4.96 -10.06 0.70
CA LYS A 51 -5.67 -11.30 1.06
C LYS A 51 -6.10 -11.35 2.52
N VAL A 52 -5.32 -10.77 3.42
CA VAL A 52 -5.70 -10.65 4.83
C VAL A 52 -6.89 -9.69 4.97
N LEU A 53 -6.85 -8.58 4.24
CA LEU A 53 -7.87 -7.52 4.30
C LEU A 53 -9.17 -7.88 3.56
N GLU A 54 -9.13 -8.84 2.64
CA GLU A 54 -10.33 -9.46 2.06
C GLU A 54 -11.15 -10.24 3.11
N LEU A 55 -10.49 -10.77 4.14
CA LEU A 55 -11.12 -11.53 5.23
C LEU A 55 -11.38 -10.67 6.48
N ASP A 56 -10.43 -9.80 6.83
CA ASP A 56 -10.49 -8.88 7.96
C ASP A 56 -10.10 -7.47 7.50
N PRO A 57 -11.05 -6.66 6.99
CA PRO A 57 -10.78 -5.33 6.42
C PRO A 57 -10.16 -4.33 7.40
N CYS A 58 -10.33 -4.55 8.70
CA CYS A 58 -9.83 -3.68 9.76
C CYS A 58 -8.53 -4.20 10.39
N ASN A 59 -7.89 -5.22 9.80
CA ASN A 59 -6.67 -5.79 10.34
C ASN A 59 -5.52 -4.77 10.36
N VAL A 60 -5.26 -4.20 11.54
CA VAL A 60 -4.25 -3.15 11.76
C VAL A 60 -2.86 -3.56 11.26
N LYS A 61 -2.46 -4.83 11.47
CA LYS A 61 -1.15 -5.33 11.03
C LYS A 61 -1.05 -5.40 9.51
N ALA A 62 -2.09 -5.84 8.82
CA ALA A 62 -2.08 -5.91 7.36
C ALA A 62 -2.14 -4.51 6.72
N LEU A 63 -3.00 -3.61 7.22
CA LEU A 63 -3.04 -2.22 6.75
C LEU A 63 -1.68 -1.54 6.93
N PHE A 64 -1.07 -1.65 8.11
CA PHE A 64 0.23 -1.07 8.40
C PHE A 64 1.35 -1.63 7.51
N ARG A 65 1.40 -2.95 7.31
CA ARG A 65 2.41 -3.58 6.44
C ARG A 65 2.19 -3.25 4.97
N ARG A 66 0.94 -3.16 4.52
CA ARG A 66 0.59 -2.81 3.14
C ARG A 66 0.92 -1.34 2.84
N SER A 67 0.69 -0.43 3.78
CA SER A 67 1.08 0.96 3.62
C SER A 67 2.60 1.13 3.49
N GLN A 68 3.38 0.42 4.30
CA GLN A 68 4.84 0.38 4.15
C GLN A 68 5.27 -0.15 2.77
N ALA A 69 4.62 -1.22 2.29
CA ALA A 69 4.90 -1.76 0.97
C ALA A 69 4.60 -0.73 -0.13
N TYR A 70 3.43 -0.10 -0.10
CA TYR A 70 3.02 0.94 -1.05
C TYR A 70 3.96 2.15 -1.05
N LEU A 71 4.39 2.59 0.14
CA LEU A 71 5.36 3.68 0.30
C LEU A 71 6.69 3.38 -0.41
N ARG A 72 7.14 2.11 -0.37
CA ARG A 72 8.40 1.68 -1.00
C ARG A 72 8.31 1.53 -2.51
N ILE A 73 7.11 1.40 -3.07
CA ILE A 73 6.86 1.37 -4.53
C ILE A 73 6.22 2.66 -5.05
N SER A 74 6.26 3.74 -4.27
CA SER A 74 5.74 5.07 -4.64
C SER A 74 4.24 5.14 -4.94
N GLU A 75 3.46 4.18 -4.43
CA GLU A 75 1.99 4.20 -4.48
C GLU A 75 1.44 5.02 -3.30
N LEU A 76 1.74 6.32 -3.28
CA LEU A 76 1.58 7.18 -2.10
C LEU A 76 0.12 7.34 -1.67
N GLU A 77 -0.81 7.42 -2.62
CA GLU A 77 -2.23 7.57 -2.36
C GLU A 77 -2.80 6.32 -1.68
N LYS A 78 -2.40 5.12 -2.15
CA LYS A 78 -2.83 3.86 -1.54
C LYS A 78 -2.24 3.69 -0.14
N ALA A 79 -0.99 4.06 0.04
CA ALA A 79 -0.36 4.07 1.36
C ALA A 79 -1.10 5.00 2.33
N GLU A 80 -1.55 6.18 1.87
CA GLU A 80 -2.26 7.15 2.69
C GLU A 80 -3.61 6.63 3.17
N VAL A 81 -4.36 5.95 2.29
CA VAL A 81 -5.64 5.31 2.65
C VAL A 81 -5.43 4.29 3.78
N ASP A 82 -4.45 3.40 3.64
CA ASP A 82 -4.17 2.37 4.65
C ASP A 82 -3.74 3.01 5.99
N VAL A 83 -2.87 4.02 5.95
CA VAL A 83 -2.41 4.74 7.16
C VAL A 83 -3.55 5.46 7.87
N LYS A 84 -4.39 6.20 7.14
CA LYS A 84 -5.55 6.89 7.73
C LYS A 84 -6.55 5.91 8.33
N THR A 85 -6.75 4.77 7.68
CA THR A 85 -7.61 3.71 8.22
C THR A 85 -7.08 3.20 9.56
N VAL A 86 -5.78 2.94 9.67
CA VAL A 86 -5.18 2.53 10.95
C VAL A 86 -5.29 3.63 12.01
N LEU A 87 -5.02 4.90 11.67
CA LEU A 87 -5.13 6.01 12.60
C LEU A 87 -6.57 6.29 13.04
N ALA A 88 -7.58 5.90 12.25
CA ALA A 88 -8.97 5.95 12.66
C ALA A 88 -9.31 4.85 13.70
N ILE A 89 -8.67 3.67 13.59
CA ILE A 89 -8.87 2.54 14.51
C ILE A 89 -8.06 2.72 15.80
N ASP A 90 -6.79 3.07 15.66
CA ASP A 90 -5.84 3.31 16.76
C ASP A 90 -5.12 4.65 16.54
N PRO A 91 -5.72 5.76 17.00
CA PRO A 91 -5.16 7.10 16.82
C PRO A 91 -3.77 7.27 17.42
N ASN A 92 -3.41 6.46 18.43
CA ASN A 92 -2.17 6.59 19.20
C ASN A 92 -1.06 5.66 18.71
N ASN A 93 -1.26 4.96 17.60
CA ASN A 93 -0.27 4.07 17.03
C ASN A 93 0.98 4.84 16.57
N ARG A 94 2.04 4.80 17.38
CA ARG A 94 3.28 5.54 17.13
C ARG A 94 3.97 5.10 15.83
N GLU A 95 4.00 3.81 15.57
CA GLU A 95 4.64 3.26 14.38
C GLU A 95 3.97 3.75 13.10
N VAL A 96 2.63 3.78 13.08
CA VAL A 96 1.86 4.27 11.94
C VAL A 96 2.01 5.78 11.75
N ARG A 97 2.10 6.56 12.84
CA ARG A 97 2.39 8.00 12.75
C ARG A 97 3.75 8.29 12.11
N HIS A 98 4.78 7.49 12.41
CA HIS A 98 6.07 7.59 11.73
C HIS A 98 5.96 7.32 10.23
N VAL A 99 5.23 6.27 9.83
CA VAL A 99 4.96 5.99 8.41
C VAL A 99 4.18 7.12 7.75
N TYR A 100 3.22 7.72 8.47
CA TYR A 100 2.44 8.85 7.94
C TYR A 100 3.30 10.08 7.69
N GLN A 101 4.25 10.35 8.58
CA GLN A 101 5.21 11.43 8.41
C GLN A 101 6.10 11.20 7.17
N GLU A 102 6.69 10.00 7.04
CA GLU A 102 7.50 9.64 5.87
C GLU A 102 6.72 9.77 4.55
N LEU A 103 5.43 9.40 4.58
CA LEU A 103 4.51 9.56 3.44
C LEU A 103 4.31 11.02 3.05
N ASN A 104 4.06 11.89 4.01
CA ASN A 104 3.86 13.32 3.75
C ASN A 104 5.12 13.99 3.21
N ASP A 105 6.29 13.60 3.72
CA ASP A 105 7.58 14.09 3.23
C ASP A 105 7.79 13.68 1.76
N LYS A 106 7.51 12.42 1.41
CA LYS A 106 7.57 11.93 0.03
C LYS A 106 6.58 12.64 -0.91
N LYS A 107 5.34 12.87 -0.46
CA LYS A 107 4.35 13.61 -1.26
C LYS A 107 4.79 15.05 -1.53
N LYS A 108 5.40 15.70 -0.54
CA LYS A 108 5.94 17.06 -0.69
C LYS A 108 7.10 17.09 -1.66
N GLU A 109 8.01 16.12 -1.59
CA GLU A 109 9.12 15.97 -2.54
C GLU A 109 8.61 15.77 -3.97
N TYR A 110 7.63 14.87 -4.16
CA TYR A 110 7.01 14.63 -5.46
C TYR A 110 6.37 15.90 -6.03
N PHE A 111 5.54 16.59 -5.24
CA PHE A 111 4.89 17.83 -5.66
C PHE A 111 5.90 18.93 -6.02
N ARG A 112 6.97 19.05 -5.23
CA ARG A 112 8.06 20.00 -5.52
C ARG A 112 8.73 19.68 -6.85
N HIS A 113 9.06 18.41 -7.08
CA HIS A 113 9.70 17.98 -8.32
C HIS A 113 8.81 18.24 -9.55
N ASP A 114 7.52 17.92 -9.44
CA ASP A 114 6.54 18.21 -10.49
C ASP A 114 6.43 19.70 -10.80
N ALA A 115 6.38 20.55 -9.77
CA ALA A 115 6.34 22.00 -9.94
C ALA A 115 7.61 22.55 -10.62
N GLU A 116 8.79 22.02 -10.27
CA GLU A 116 10.06 22.39 -10.90
C GLU A 116 10.09 21.97 -12.39
N ILE A 117 9.64 20.76 -12.72
CA ILE A 117 9.52 20.28 -14.09
C ILE A 117 8.57 21.18 -14.89
N PHE A 118 7.38 21.45 -14.35
CA PHE A 118 6.37 22.28 -15.01
C PHE A 118 6.89 23.69 -15.29
N THR A 119 7.54 24.32 -14.32
CA THR A 119 8.15 25.64 -14.47
C THR A 119 9.18 25.64 -15.60
N LYS A 120 10.07 24.64 -15.64
CA LYS A 120 11.10 24.51 -16.68
C LYS A 120 10.50 24.27 -18.07
N MET A 121 9.41 23.49 -18.16
CA MET A 121 8.68 23.27 -19.42
C MET A 121 8.08 24.58 -19.94
N LEU A 122 7.40 25.35 -19.08
CA LEU A 122 6.80 26.64 -19.46
C LEU A 122 7.85 27.65 -19.97
N SER A 123 8.98 27.79 -19.28
CA SER A 123 10.06 28.69 -19.71
C SER A 123 10.64 28.32 -21.08
N ARG A 124 10.59 27.03 -21.45
CA ARG A 124 11.11 26.54 -22.73
C ARG A 124 10.10 26.69 -23.87
N MET A 125 8.79 26.70 -23.58
CA MET A 125 7.73 26.95 -24.56
C MET A 125 7.50 28.45 -24.83
N GLY A 126 7.82 29.32 -23.86
CA GLY A 126 7.68 30.79 -23.98
C GLY A 126 8.76 31.50 -24.80
N ALA A 127 9.69 30.77 -25.43
CA ALA A 127 10.80 31.33 -26.21
C ALA A 127 10.71 30.97 -27.71
N ALA A 128 9.68 31.47 -28.40
CA ALA A 128 9.69 31.61 -29.84
C ALA A 128 9.71 33.12 -30.17
N PRO A 129 10.79 33.68 -30.74
CA PRO A 129 10.79 35.07 -31.12
C PRO A 129 9.84 35.25 -32.31
N TYR A 130 8.69 35.87 -32.09
CA TYR A 130 7.98 36.56 -33.17
C TYR A 130 8.91 37.68 -33.67
N LYS A 131 9.70 37.38 -34.70
CA LYS A 131 10.33 38.44 -35.49
C LYS A 131 9.22 39.14 -36.25
N ASN A 132 8.87 40.34 -35.78
CA ASN A 132 8.12 41.33 -36.55
C ASN A 132 8.82 41.51 -37.91
N ILE A 133 8.14 41.10 -38.97
CA ILE A 133 8.47 41.51 -40.33
C ILE A 133 7.76 42.85 -40.53
N LEU A 134 8.56 43.91 -40.62
CA LEU A 134 8.17 45.23 -41.12
C LEU A 134 7.77 45.14 -42.60
#